data_AF-A0A0R3W1N8-F1
#
_entry.id   AF-A0A0R3W1N8-F1
#
_cell.length_a   1.000
_cell.length_b   1.000
_cell.length_c   1.000
_cell.angle_alpha   90.00
_cell.angle_beta   90.00
_cell.angle_gamma   90.00
#
_symmetry.space_group_name_H-M   'P 1'
#
loop_
_entity.id
_entity.type
_entity.pdbx_description
1 polymer ?
#
loop_
_entity_poly.entity_id
_entity_poly.type
_entity_poly.pdbx_seq_one_letter_code
_entity_poly.pdbx_strand_id
1 'polypeptide(L)'
;MFLHAFHRPDVDFILEKASLTMEDVTKQERIQIIDYAPHLIWMSTTYFVPYCMFPTPEPGHVDLLTSFPFTRFVKGRRNFILAFGVRGADSKDWARLYENGTLACTWEGDELRYRNNPACAPMLKHKDSDLRVFYGRFRPRRGAERDIYYWSAGGTYLTVTVDYTQSGISPEVDECNRKFCTTCNLSRVIPL
;
A
#
# COMPACT_ATOMS: atom_id res chain seq x y z
N MET A 1 -9.64 15.32 5.50
CA MET A 1 -8.37 14.58 5.32
C MET A 1 -7.28 15.61 5.02
N PHE A 2 -6.26 15.73 5.86
CA PHE A 2 -5.16 16.67 5.63
C PHE A 2 -4.03 15.94 4.91
N LEU A 3 -3.68 16.40 3.72
CA LEU A 3 -2.58 15.88 2.91
C LEU A 3 -1.40 16.85 3.03
N HIS A 4 -0.28 16.39 3.56
CA HIS A 4 0.99 17.14 3.55
C HIS A 4 1.79 16.74 2.29
N ALA A 5 1.99 17.70 1.38
CA ALA A 5 2.86 17.57 0.21
C ALA A 5 4.33 17.87 0.56
N PHE A 6 5.26 17.36 -0.25
CA PHE A 6 6.67 17.11 0.09
C PHE A 6 7.67 18.21 -0.27
N HIS A 7 8.80 18.19 0.44
CA HIS A 7 9.94 19.09 0.39
C HIS A 7 11.02 18.65 -0.63
N ARG A 8 11.48 19.59 -1.48
CA ARG A 8 12.75 19.53 -2.25
C ARG A 8 13.72 20.59 -1.71
N PRO A 9 15.02 20.30 -1.55
CA PRO A 9 15.98 21.22 -0.94
C PRO A 9 16.57 22.32 -1.85
N ASP A 10 16.34 22.29 -3.18
CA ASP A 10 16.99 23.21 -4.15
C ASP A 10 16.04 24.22 -4.82
N VAL A 11 14.81 24.40 -4.31
CA VAL A 11 13.88 25.40 -4.84
C VAL A 11 13.13 26.03 -3.68
N ASP A 12 13.19 27.36 -3.58
CA ASP A 12 12.32 28.16 -2.71
C ASP A 12 10.87 28.00 -3.20
N PHE A 13 10.21 26.93 -2.78
CA PHE A 13 8.78 26.77 -2.97
C PHE A 13 8.05 27.42 -1.80
N ILE A 14 7.13 28.32 -2.15
CA ILE A 14 6.03 28.69 -1.26
C ILE A 14 5.42 27.38 -0.74
N LEU A 15 5.30 27.26 0.58
CA LEU A 15 4.70 26.12 1.26
C LEU A 15 3.18 26.16 1.02
N GLU A 16 2.76 25.96 -0.22
CA GLU A 16 1.37 26.01 -0.63
C GLU A 16 0.69 24.73 -0.18
N LYS A 17 -0.20 24.88 0.82
CA LYS A 17 -1.11 23.83 1.21
C LYS A 17 -2.27 23.81 0.22
N ALA A 18 -2.36 22.77 -0.58
CA ALA A 18 -3.57 22.49 -1.35
C ALA A 18 -4.57 21.71 -0.47
N SER A 19 -5.83 22.14 -0.47
CA SER A 19 -6.93 21.40 0.15
C SER A 19 -7.83 20.82 -0.94
N LEU A 20 -7.90 19.50 -1.04
CA LEU A 20 -8.83 18.82 -1.93
C LEU A 20 -10.12 18.51 -1.15
N THR A 21 -11.26 18.94 -1.70
CA THR A 21 -12.59 18.61 -1.16
C THR A 21 -13.38 17.84 -2.21
N MET A 22 -14.22 16.92 -1.76
CA MET A 22 -15.12 16.14 -2.59
C MET A 22 -16.49 16.13 -1.94
N GLU A 23 -17.53 16.40 -2.72
CA GLU A 23 -18.90 16.55 -2.22
C GLU A 23 -19.53 15.19 -1.86
N ASP A 24 -19.28 14.18 -2.68
CA ASP A 24 -19.80 12.83 -2.52
C ASP A 24 -18.67 11.86 -2.86
N VAL A 25 -18.19 11.10 -1.88
CA VAL A 25 -17.09 10.13 -2.01
C VAL A 25 -17.55 8.74 -2.46
N THR A 26 -18.87 8.50 -2.53
CA THR A 26 -19.44 7.20 -2.88
C THR A 26 -19.46 6.95 -4.39
N LYS A 27 -19.21 7.99 -5.19
CA LYS A 27 -19.18 7.95 -6.66
C LYS A 27 -17.78 7.78 -7.24
N GLN A 28 -16.78 7.59 -6.39
CA GLN A 28 -15.38 7.56 -6.79
C GLN A 28 -14.76 6.28 -6.24
N GLU A 29 -13.88 5.71 -7.06
CA GLU A 29 -13.15 4.52 -6.68
C GLU A 29 -11.94 4.87 -5.79
N ARG A 30 -11.22 5.95 -6.14
CA ARG A 30 -9.97 6.33 -5.50
C ARG A 30 -9.53 7.77 -5.80
N ILE A 31 -8.65 8.31 -4.96
CA ILE A 31 -7.82 9.49 -5.25
C ILE A 31 -6.39 9.02 -5.53
N GLN A 32 -5.74 9.69 -6.49
CA GLN A 32 -4.34 9.43 -6.84
C GLN A 32 -3.56 10.74 -6.87
N ILE A 33 -2.35 10.69 -6.34
CA ILE A 33 -1.38 11.78 -6.40
C ILE A 33 -0.13 11.23 -7.07
N ILE A 34 0.25 11.86 -8.18
CA ILE A 34 1.39 11.48 -9.01
C ILE A 34 2.29 12.71 -9.12
N ASP A 35 3.58 12.53 -8.84
CA ASP A 35 4.61 13.52 -9.14
C ASP A 35 5.24 13.15 -10.50
N TYR A 36 5.29 14.12 -11.41
CA TYR A 36 5.73 13.94 -12.79
C TYR A 36 7.20 14.38 -13.03
N ALA A 37 7.96 14.80 -12.00
CA ALA A 37 9.30 15.39 -12.20
C ALA A 37 10.44 14.69 -11.44
N PRO A 38 11.63 14.45 -12.06
CA PRO A 38 11.90 14.02 -13.43
C PRO A 38 11.69 12.50 -13.66
N HIS A 39 11.17 11.78 -12.65
CA HIS A 39 10.73 10.39 -12.76
C HIS A 39 9.27 10.31 -12.29
N LEU A 40 8.44 9.48 -12.92
CA LEU A 40 7.05 9.29 -12.52
C LEU A 40 7.01 8.58 -11.16
N ILE A 41 6.69 9.32 -10.11
CA ILE A 41 6.59 8.78 -8.74
C ILE A 41 5.12 8.77 -8.34
N TRP A 42 4.58 7.57 -8.14
CA TRP A 42 3.28 7.37 -7.51
C TRP A 42 3.39 7.74 -6.04
N MET A 43 2.89 8.91 -5.66
CA MET A 43 3.08 9.47 -4.33
C MET A 43 2.07 8.89 -3.34
N SER A 44 0.83 8.72 -3.77
CA SER A 44 -0.25 8.17 -2.95
C SER A 44 -1.41 7.70 -3.80
N THR A 45 -2.06 6.64 -3.35
CA THR A 45 -3.35 6.13 -3.80
C THR A 45 -4.19 5.93 -2.55
N THR A 46 -5.38 6.51 -2.52
CA THR A 46 -6.37 6.31 -1.46
C THR A 46 -7.62 5.71 -2.08
N TYR A 47 -7.97 4.49 -1.67
CA TYR A 47 -9.17 3.82 -2.13
C TYR A 47 -10.37 4.19 -1.26
N PHE A 48 -11.51 4.46 -1.89
CA PHE A 48 -12.78 4.62 -1.19
C PHE A 48 -13.42 3.25 -1.00
N VAL A 49 -13.22 2.67 0.19
CA VAL A 49 -13.70 1.32 0.52
C VAL A 49 -14.80 1.43 1.57
N PRO A 50 -16.07 1.63 1.16
CA PRO A 50 -17.17 1.79 2.11
C PRO A 50 -17.28 0.54 2.98
N TYR A 51 -17.47 0.75 4.29
CA TYR A 51 -17.55 -0.32 5.28
C TYR A 51 -16.32 -1.24 5.33
N CYS A 52 -15.20 -0.81 4.75
CA CYS A 52 -13.98 -1.61 4.60
C CYS A 52 -14.22 -2.96 3.91
N MET A 53 -15.22 -3.00 3.02
CA MET A 53 -15.51 -4.14 2.16
C MET A 53 -14.70 -4.02 0.88
N PHE A 54 -13.53 -4.66 0.86
CA PHE A 54 -12.68 -4.69 -0.32
C PHE A 54 -13.30 -5.59 -1.39
N PRO A 55 -13.45 -5.11 -2.63
CA PRO A 55 -13.97 -5.94 -3.72
C PRO A 55 -12.98 -7.06 -4.02
N THR A 56 -13.50 -8.24 -4.35
CA THR A 56 -12.65 -9.30 -4.90
C THR A 56 -12.13 -8.85 -6.27
N PRO A 57 -10.80 -8.81 -6.48
CA PRO A 57 -10.23 -8.35 -7.76
C PRO A 57 -10.52 -9.34 -8.89
N GLU A 58 -10.35 -8.93 -10.15
CA GLU A 58 -10.36 -9.85 -11.30
C GLU A 58 -9.07 -10.71 -11.33
N PRO A 59 -9.06 -11.88 -12.00
CA PRO A 59 -7.83 -12.64 -12.19
C PRO A 59 -6.70 -11.77 -12.78
N GLY A 60 -5.51 -11.85 -12.20
CA GLY A 60 -4.35 -11.03 -12.59
C GLY A 60 -4.33 -9.62 -11.97
N HIS A 61 -5.39 -9.19 -11.30
CA HIS A 61 -5.48 -7.88 -10.66
C HIS A 61 -5.08 -7.92 -9.18
N VAL A 62 -4.70 -6.75 -8.67
CA VAL A 62 -4.22 -6.52 -7.31
C VAL A 62 -5.31 -6.77 -6.28
N ASP A 63 -5.00 -7.57 -5.27
CA ASP A 63 -5.85 -7.74 -4.09
C ASP A 63 -5.55 -6.65 -3.05
N LEU A 64 -6.51 -5.72 -2.89
CA LEU A 64 -6.38 -4.58 -1.99
C LEU A 64 -6.29 -5.01 -0.51
N LEU A 65 -7.06 -6.03 -0.12
CA LEU A 65 -7.15 -6.50 1.25
C LEU A 65 -5.80 -7.03 1.76
N THR A 66 -5.06 -7.75 0.91
CA THR A 66 -3.72 -8.27 1.25
C THR A 66 -2.73 -7.17 1.61
N SER A 67 -2.81 -6.01 0.97
CA SER A 67 -1.90 -4.88 1.23
C SER A 67 -2.35 -3.94 2.34
N PHE A 68 -3.64 -3.98 2.70
CA PHE A 68 -4.17 -3.19 3.79
C PHE A 68 -3.45 -3.51 5.13
N PRO A 69 -3.10 -2.51 5.96
CA PRO A 69 -3.26 -1.07 5.75
C PRO A 69 -2.28 -0.46 4.73
N PHE A 70 -2.76 0.54 3.98
CA PHE A 70 -2.00 1.30 2.99
C PHE A 70 -1.10 2.36 3.60
N THR A 71 -1.29 2.71 4.87
CA THR A 71 -0.38 3.54 5.66
C THR A 71 0.07 2.76 6.89
N ARG A 72 1.38 2.63 7.08
CA ARG A 72 1.98 1.89 8.20
C ARG A 72 2.88 2.79 9.03
N PHE A 73 2.61 2.85 10.32
CA PHE A 73 3.40 3.61 11.29
C PHE A 73 4.38 2.65 11.99
N VAL A 74 5.68 2.82 11.72
CA VAL A 74 6.70 1.85 12.14
C VAL A 74 7.85 2.47 12.93
N LYS A 75 7.63 3.64 13.55
CA LYS A 75 8.63 4.30 14.41
C LYS A 75 9.29 3.33 15.38
N GLY A 76 10.63 3.34 15.38
CA GLY A 76 11.46 2.51 16.25
C GLY A 76 11.56 1.03 15.86
N ARG A 77 10.84 0.56 14.83
CA ARG A 77 10.94 -0.84 14.37
C ARG A 77 12.19 -1.04 13.52
N ARG A 78 12.94 -2.12 13.79
CA ARG A 78 14.14 -2.50 13.00
C ARG A 78 13.82 -3.15 11.66
N ASN A 79 12.66 -3.80 11.57
CA ASN A 79 12.13 -4.40 10.36
C ASN A 79 10.60 -4.40 10.41
N PHE A 80 9.99 -4.47 9.24
CA PHE A 80 8.54 -4.57 9.08
C PHE A 80 8.22 -5.45 7.87
N ILE A 81 7.01 -6.01 7.85
CA ILE A 81 6.53 -6.87 6.77
C ILE A 81 5.50 -6.07 5.97
N LEU A 82 5.60 -6.11 4.65
CA LEU A 82 4.53 -5.72 3.74
C LEU A 82 4.07 -6.95 2.97
N ALA A 83 2.77 -7.01 2.70
CA ALA A 83 2.16 -8.08 1.91
C ALA A 83 1.50 -7.48 0.66
N PHE A 84 1.63 -8.17 -0.46
CA PHE A 84 1.06 -7.73 -1.73
C PHE A 84 0.47 -8.92 -2.48
N GLY A 85 -0.82 -8.85 -2.79
CA GLY A 85 -1.58 -9.94 -3.40
C GLY A 85 -1.98 -9.65 -4.84
N VAL A 86 -2.11 -10.71 -5.63
CA VAL A 86 -2.71 -10.72 -6.97
C VAL A 86 -3.61 -11.94 -7.08
N ARG A 87 -4.79 -11.80 -7.70
CA ARG A 87 -5.68 -12.94 -7.94
C ARG A 87 -5.20 -13.85 -9.07
N GLY A 88 -5.50 -15.13 -8.93
CA GLY A 88 -5.03 -16.22 -9.77
C GLY A 88 -3.83 -16.92 -9.15
N ALA A 89 -4.07 -17.90 -8.28
CA ALA A 89 -2.99 -18.63 -7.61
C ALA A 89 -2.06 -19.36 -8.60
N ASP A 90 -2.58 -19.76 -9.75
CA ASP A 90 -1.84 -20.46 -10.80
C ASP A 90 -1.63 -19.62 -12.09
N SER A 91 -2.01 -18.33 -12.08
CA SER A 91 -1.75 -17.42 -13.20
C SER A 91 -0.25 -17.14 -13.35
N LYS A 92 0.16 -16.86 -14.60
CA LYS A 92 1.52 -16.43 -14.96
C LYS A 92 1.62 -14.93 -15.27
N ASP A 93 0.59 -14.14 -14.93
CA ASP A 93 0.62 -12.69 -15.21
C ASP A 93 1.69 -11.99 -14.37
N TRP A 94 2.18 -10.89 -14.93
CA TRP A 94 3.24 -10.08 -14.37
C TRP A 94 2.77 -9.23 -13.19
N ALA A 95 3.64 -9.11 -12.18
CA ALA A 95 3.49 -8.18 -11.08
C ALA A 95 4.81 -7.42 -10.83
N ARG A 96 4.71 -6.16 -10.39
CA ARG A 96 5.87 -5.29 -10.17
C ARG A 96 5.74 -4.51 -8.87
N LEU A 97 6.84 -4.44 -8.12
CA LEU A 97 6.98 -3.59 -6.95
C LEU A 97 8.03 -2.52 -7.20
N TYR A 98 7.67 -1.28 -6.92
CA TYR A 98 8.56 -0.13 -6.95
C TYR A 98 8.70 0.42 -5.54
N GLU A 99 9.93 0.76 -5.15
CA GLU A 99 10.25 1.42 -3.89
C GLU A 99 10.77 2.82 -4.20
N ASN A 100 10.04 3.85 -3.76
CA ASN A 100 10.34 5.26 -3.99
C ASN A 100 10.62 5.57 -5.48
N GLY A 101 9.78 5.04 -6.37
CA GLY A 101 9.89 5.21 -7.83
C GLY A 101 10.91 4.30 -8.53
N THR A 102 11.73 3.56 -7.78
CA THR A 102 12.70 2.62 -8.37
C THR A 102 12.13 1.22 -8.42
N LEU A 103 12.25 0.53 -9.56
CA LEU A 103 11.82 -0.88 -9.68
C LEU A 103 12.63 -1.75 -8.69
N ALA A 104 11.94 -2.33 -7.72
CA ALA A 104 12.54 -3.15 -6.68
C ALA A 104 12.49 -4.63 -7.05
N CYS A 105 11.34 -5.10 -7.51
CA CYS A 105 11.09 -6.52 -7.77
C CYS A 105 10.12 -6.70 -8.96
N THR A 106 10.33 -7.76 -9.75
CA THR A 106 9.39 -8.19 -10.80
C THR A 106 9.14 -9.68 -10.69
N TRP A 107 7.89 -10.09 -10.87
CA TRP A 107 7.45 -11.48 -10.90
C TRP A 107 6.69 -11.80 -12.18
N GLU A 108 6.77 -13.07 -12.57
CA GLU A 108 5.91 -13.69 -13.57
C GLU A 108 5.21 -14.88 -12.90
N GLY A 109 3.90 -14.76 -12.67
CA GLY A 109 3.19 -15.65 -11.74
C GLY A 109 3.79 -15.57 -10.34
N ASP A 110 4.19 -16.72 -9.79
CA ASP A 110 4.82 -16.86 -8.47
C ASP A 110 6.35 -16.72 -8.48
N GLU A 111 6.98 -16.77 -9.65
CA GLU A 111 8.43 -16.80 -9.80
C GLU A 111 9.02 -15.38 -9.79
N LEU A 112 10.08 -15.17 -9.01
CA LEU A 112 10.83 -13.91 -8.99
C LEU A 112 11.73 -13.83 -10.23
N ARG A 113 11.49 -12.84 -11.10
CA ARG A 113 12.25 -12.61 -12.35
C ARG A 113 13.31 -11.53 -12.23
N TYR A 114 13.08 -10.53 -11.38
CA TYR A 114 14.01 -9.43 -11.16
C TYR A 114 14.10 -9.10 -9.68
N ARG A 115 15.34 -8.88 -9.19
CA ARG A 115 15.65 -8.60 -7.79
C ARG A 115 16.63 -7.44 -7.72
N ASN A 116 16.16 -6.28 -7.26
CA ASN A 116 16.98 -5.12 -6.92
C ASN A 116 16.85 -4.72 -5.44
N ASN A 117 15.96 -5.38 -4.68
CA ASN A 117 15.82 -5.22 -3.24
C ASN A 117 16.00 -6.58 -2.54
N PRO A 118 16.73 -6.67 -1.41
CA PRO A 118 16.92 -7.92 -0.68
C PRO A 118 15.62 -8.52 -0.12
N ALA A 119 14.57 -7.73 0.06
CA ALA A 119 13.26 -8.18 0.50
C ALA A 119 12.51 -8.99 -0.57
N CYS A 120 12.89 -8.92 -1.86
CA CYS A 120 12.22 -9.67 -2.91
C CYS A 120 12.38 -11.18 -2.68
N ALA A 121 11.28 -11.91 -2.81
CA ALA A 121 11.21 -13.37 -2.73
C ALA A 121 10.11 -13.86 -3.69
N PRO A 122 10.11 -15.15 -4.08
CA PRO A 122 8.97 -15.74 -4.80
C PRO A 122 7.64 -15.50 -4.07
N MET A 123 6.54 -15.42 -4.81
CA MET A 123 5.22 -15.33 -4.19
C MET A 123 4.77 -16.69 -3.67
N LEU A 124 3.99 -16.69 -2.60
CA LEU A 124 3.32 -17.88 -2.10
C LEU A 124 1.96 -18.02 -2.77
N LYS A 125 1.63 -19.24 -3.19
CA LYS A 125 0.31 -19.57 -3.73
C LYS A 125 -0.65 -19.91 -2.61
N HIS A 126 -1.76 -19.19 -2.54
CA HIS A 126 -2.87 -19.44 -1.64
C HIS A 126 -4.06 -19.91 -2.49
N LYS A 127 -4.15 -21.22 -2.72
CA LYS A 127 -5.15 -21.81 -3.64
C LYS A 127 -6.58 -21.63 -3.16
N ASP A 128 -6.82 -21.71 -1.85
CA ASP A 128 -8.17 -21.59 -1.27
C ASP A 128 -8.79 -20.20 -1.50
N SER A 129 -7.96 -19.15 -1.49
CA SER A 129 -8.36 -17.78 -1.78
C SER A 129 -8.12 -17.36 -3.24
N ASP A 130 -7.60 -18.27 -4.08
CA ASP A 130 -7.14 -17.99 -5.44
C ASP A 130 -6.19 -16.77 -5.54
N LEU A 131 -5.21 -16.70 -4.63
CA LEU A 131 -4.22 -15.61 -4.60
C LEU A 131 -2.79 -16.10 -4.78
N ARG A 132 -1.93 -15.23 -5.30
CA ARG A 132 -0.49 -15.28 -5.13
C ARG A 132 -0.04 -14.05 -4.35
N VAL A 133 0.73 -14.27 -3.28
CA VAL A 133 1.06 -13.23 -2.31
C VAL A 133 2.56 -13.15 -2.08
N PHE A 134 3.11 -11.95 -2.26
CA PHE A 134 4.46 -11.62 -1.85
C PHE A 134 4.47 -11.09 -0.42
N TYR A 135 5.35 -11.64 0.43
CA TYR A 135 5.62 -11.14 1.78
C TYR A 135 7.06 -10.63 1.84
N GLY A 136 7.22 -9.30 1.84
CA GLY A 136 8.53 -8.66 1.89
C GLY A 136 8.90 -8.24 3.30
N ARG A 137 10.12 -8.57 3.75
CA ARG A 137 10.68 -8.09 5.01
C ARG A 137 11.63 -6.92 4.74
N PHE A 138 11.17 -5.72 5.05
CA PHE A 138 11.88 -4.47 4.78
C PHE A 138 12.55 -3.92 6.05
N ARG A 139 13.49 -3.00 5.86
CA ARG A 139 14.17 -2.26 6.92
C ARG A 139 14.04 -0.77 6.65
N PRO A 140 13.86 0.08 7.68
CA PRO A 140 13.84 1.51 7.47
C PRO A 140 15.11 2.01 6.80
N ARG A 141 14.98 2.89 5.79
CA ARG A 141 16.12 3.57 5.20
C ARG A 141 16.70 4.59 6.18
N ARG A 142 18.03 4.62 6.31
CA ARG A 142 18.71 5.52 7.23
C ARG A 142 18.46 6.97 6.84
N GLY A 143 17.94 7.77 7.78
CA GLY A 143 17.68 9.20 7.58
C GLY A 143 16.43 9.52 6.75
N ALA A 144 15.66 8.52 6.32
CA ALA A 144 14.38 8.75 5.67
C ALA A 144 13.27 8.92 6.73
N GLU A 145 12.30 9.80 6.46
CA GLU A 145 11.09 9.93 7.27
C GLU A 145 10.01 8.92 6.87
N ARG A 146 10.01 8.51 5.58
CA ARG A 146 9.05 7.55 5.05
C ARG A 146 9.55 6.87 3.78
N ASP A 147 8.87 5.78 3.42
CA ASP A 147 8.99 5.10 2.14
C ASP A 147 7.62 4.90 1.46
N ILE A 148 7.62 4.94 0.13
CA ILE A 148 6.44 4.66 -0.68
C ILE A 148 6.69 3.43 -1.54
N TYR A 149 5.79 2.46 -1.41
CA TYR A 149 5.81 1.21 -2.17
C TYR A 149 4.67 1.19 -3.15
N TYR A 150 4.96 1.21 -4.45
CA TYR A 150 3.96 1.10 -5.51
C TYR A 150 3.90 -0.32 -6.03
N TRP A 151 2.72 -0.93 -5.94
CA TRP A 151 2.45 -2.29 -6.37
C TRP A 151 1.53 -2.28 -7.58
N SER A 152 1.85 -3.04 -8.63
CA SER A 152 0.99 -3.14 -9.81
C SER A 152 0.95 -4.54 -10.41
N ALA A 153 -0.23 -4.94 -10.87
CA ALA A 153 -0.51 -6.18 -11.59
C ALA A 153 -1.80 -6.03 -12.43
N GLY A 154 -1.81 -6.58 -13.64
CA GLY A 154 -3.02 -6.59 -14.50
C GLY A 154 -3.64 -5.21 -14.77
N GLY A 155 -2.84 -4.13 -14.82
CA GLY A 155 -3.37 -2.77 -15.00
C GLY A 155 -4.00 -2.13 -13.75
N THR A 156 -4.10 -2.87 -12.64
CA THR A 156 -4.49 -2.35 -11.32
C THR A 156 -3.26 -2.14 -10.44
N TYR A 157 -3.37 -1.25 -9.44
CA TYR A 157 -2.23 -0.85 -8.63
C TYR A 157 -2.63 -0.20 -7.31
N LEU A 158 -1.71 -0.15 -6.36
CA LEU A 158 -1.88 0.57 -5.10
C LEU A 158 -0.55 1.13 -4.62
N THR A 159 -0.61 2.03 -3.65
CA THR A 159 0.57 2.50 -2.92
C THR A 159 0.44 2.16 -1.44
N VAL A 160 1.51 1.64 -0.83
CA VAL A 160 1.65 1.55 0.62
C VAL A 160 2.69 2.57 1.07
N THR A 161 2.30 3.47 1.97
CA THR A 161 3.21 4.43 2.63
C THR A 161 3.64 3.86 3.98
N VAL A 162 4.94 3.86 4.22
CA VAL A 162 5.52 3.47 5.51
C VAL A 162 6.16 4.69 6.15
N ASP A 163 5.60 5.15 7.26
CA ASP A 163 6.08 6.30 8.02
C ASP A 163 6.96 5.86 9.20
N TYR A 164 8.19 6.35 9.22
CA TYR A 164 9.21 6.04 10.22
C TYR A 164 9.18 6.97 11.43
N THR A 165 8.42 8.06 11.36
CA THR A 165 8.32 9.11 12.39
C THR A 165 7.12 8.89 13.32
N GLN A 166 6.09 8.21 12.82
CA GLN A 166 4.83 7.95 13.52
C GLN A 166 4.75 6.52 14.08
N SER A 167 4.03 6.39 15.18
CA SER A 167 3.66 5.13 15.83
C SER A 167 2.14 5.08 16.03
N GLY A 168 1.58 3.89 16.17
CA GLY A 168 0.16 3.70 16.48
C GLY A 168 -0.61 3.07 15.32
N ILE A 169 -1.93 3.28 15.33
CA ILE A 169 -2.88 2.75 14.35
C ILE A 169 -3.08 3.79 13.26
N SER A 170 -3.03 3.39 11.99
CA SER A 170 -3.29 4.30 10.88
C SER A 170 -4.78 4.69 10.84
N PRO A 171 -5.13 5.91 10.38
CA PRO A 171 -6.51 6.38 10.38
C PRO A 171 -7.51 5.46 9.67
N GLU A 172 -7.07 4.81 8.59
CA GLU A 172 -7.88 3.85 7.84
C GLU A 172 -8.24 2.60 8.67
N VAL A 173 -7.31 2.11 9.51
CA VAL A 173 -7.57 0.97 10.39
C VAL A 173 -8.49 1.37 11.53
N ASP A 174 -8.28 2.56 12.10
CA ASP A 174 -9.15 3.10 13.15
C ASP A 174 -10.59 3.26 12.64
N GLU A 175 -10.79 3.81 11.43
CA GLU A 175 -12.12 3.94 10.82
C GLU A 175 -12.77 2.58 10.56
N CYS A 176 -12.04 1.61 9.99
CA CYS A 176 -12.56 0.25 9.81
C CYS A 176 -12.98 -0.39 11.13
N ASN A 177 -12.15 -0.29 12.16
CA ASN A 177 -12.42 -0.88 13.48
C ASN A 177 -13.63 -0.26 14.17
N ARG A 178 -13.82 1.06 14.07
CA ARG A 178 -14.97 1.74 14.67
C ARG A 178 -16.30 1.21 14.17
N LYS A 179 -16.38 0.79 12.91
CA LYS A 179 -17.61 0.23 12.32
C LYS A 179 -17.85 -1.23 12.72
N PHE A 180 -16.80 -2.02 12.94
CA PHE A 180 -16.94 -3.35 13.55
C PHE A 180 -17.33 -3.28 15.04
N CYS A 181 -17.04 -2.17 15.73
CA CYS A 181 -17.46 -1.95 17.12
C CYS A 181 -18.96 -1.62 17.29
N THR A 182 -19.72 -1.32 16.23
CA THR A 182 -21.18 -1.09 16.37
C THR A 182 -21.97 -2.34 16.74
N THR A 183 -21.34 -3.52 16.73
CA THR A 183 -21.87 -4.80 17.25
C THR A 183 -21.07 -5.36 18.43
N CYS A 184 -20.13 -4.60 19.01
CA CYS A 184 -19.38 -5.06 20.19
C CYS A 184 -20.23 -4.95 21.48
N ASN A 185 -21.14 -5.91 21.66
CA ASN A 185 -21.30 -6.55 22.94
C ASN A 185 -20.43 -7.83 22.94
N LEU A 186 -19.66 -8.00 24.02
CA LEU A 186 -18.80 -9.15 24.38
C LEU A 186 -17.40 -9.25 23.74
N SER A 187 -16.42 -8.76 24.51
CA SER A 187 -15.21 -9.49 24.90
C SER A 187 -14.71 -10.59 23.96
N ARG A 188 -13.76 -10.25 23.08
CA ARG A 188 -12.53 -11.04 22.85
C ARG A 188 -11.54 -10.29 21.98
N VAL A 189 -10.38 -10.06 22.58
CA VAL A 189 -9.14 -9.54 22.02
C VAL A 189 -8.66 -10.44 20.88
N ILE A 190 -8.30 -9.87 19.73
CA ILE A 190 -7.41 -10.53 18.76
C ILE A 190 -5.97 -10.13 19.13
N PRO A 191 -5.05 -11.08 19.37
CA PRO A 191 -3.68 -10.78 19.74
C PRO A 191 -2.85 -10.31 18.54
N LEU A 192 -1.88 -9.44 18.85
CA LEU A 192 -0.85 -8.85 17.98
C LEU A 192 0.06 -9.88 17.31
#